data_AF-A0A2L0VY27-F1
#
_entry.id   AF-A0A2L0VY27-F1
#
_cell.length_a   1.000
_cell.length_b   1.000
_cell.length_c   1.000
_cell.angle_alpha   90.00
_cell.angle_beta   90.00
_cell.angle_gamma   90.00
#
_symmetry.space_group_name_H-M   'P 1'
#
loop_
_entity.id
_entity.type
_entity.pdbx_description
1 polymer ?
#
loop_
_entity_poly.entity_id
_entity_poly.type
_entity_poly.pdbx_seq_one_letter_code
_entity_poly.pdbx_strand_id
1 'polypeptide(L)'
;QDGHWDGKDITFYGVDMHGANDGGATTDFTNEYWNKNHPMANTTGYVARGGRMLNYRTYVDLMDLLDRIPSVTEPGMTAAEDTRDFDVKHRTYDIARLMQGGKGIINAGKLGFNNKDRTLLTKLIMMPDSEETKLDNVSIAEYFKDDPHMFQTNFWYMWETTFAFRTQSSAQELRRYMHQMIYEFTQIEHLVGVNRTRYNQFESMILPLIKYLQGQGVTFIDNKIVKDWQFKDTPMQDEITVTGLVIEDAQTGETEEVEVDEDTAVIFTNGSITDSATMGDYNTPAPENMDYGVSASLWKKATERFYNLGTPDKFFNDRNASEWVSFTLTTKNHLFLNEIVRITTQEPGNALNSFLSTTPITPLNQKDVNMSIVVHHQPHFTTQQPNETVLWGYFLYPRRQGEFVNKPYIKMTGKEMAQELIGQLSKVDPGPGNIKDKEKEILDSIVNNIPVYMPYASALFNNRAKSDRPEVLPKHSTNLA
;
A
#
# COMPACT_ATOMS: atom_id res chain seq x y z
N GLN A 1 -7.97 13.37 22.58
CA GLN A 1 -8.53 14.74 22.48
C GLN A 1 -10.01 14.72 22.85
N ASP A 2 -10.87 14.08 22.05
CA ASP A 2 -12.33 14.10 22.25
C ASP A 2 -12.79 13.35 23.51
N GLY A 3 -12.12 12.24 23.85
CA GLY A 3 -12.34 11.54 25.12
C GLY A 3 -11.78 12.28 26.35
N HIS A 4 -11.00 13.34 26.16
CA HIS A 4 -10.29 14.06 27.24
C HIS A 4 -9.39 13.19 28.14
N TRP A 5 -8.86 12.09 27.61
CA TRP A 5 -7.90 11.23 28.32
C TRP A 5 -6.56 11.94 28.51
N ASP A 6 -5.89 11.63 29.62
CA ASP A 6 -4.51 12.04 29.86
C ASP A 6 -3.57 11.12 29.07
N GLY A 7 -2.61 11.70 28.36
CA GLY A 7 -1.72 10.91 27.51
C GLY A 7 -0.88 9.92 28.29
N LYS A 8 -0.58 10.19 29.57
CA LYS A 8 0.17 9.27 30.45
C LYS A 8 -0.54 7.93 30.66
N ASP A 9 -1.85 7.90 30.47
CA ASP A 9 -2.69 6.71 30.64
C ASP A 9 -2.85 5.93 29.32
N ILE A 10 -2.14 6.34 28.26
CA ILE A 10 -2.18 5.72 26.93
C ILE A 10 -0.82 5.12 26.61
N THR A 11 -0.82 3.82 26.29
CA THR A 11 0.38 3.07 25.87
C THR A 11 0.16 2.41 24.52
N PHE A 12 1.10 2.61 23.60
CA PHE A 12 1.17 1.92 22.32
C PHE A 12 2.22 0.82 22.40
N TYR A 13 1.82 -0.42 22.13
CA TYR A 13 2.72 -1.54 21.91
C TYR A 13 2.91 -1.75 20.41
N GLY A 14 4.15 -1.67 19.94
CA GLY A 14 4.52 -1.88 18.56
C GLY A 14 5.69 -2.87 18.44
N VAL A 15 5.75 -3.55 17.31
CA VAL A 15 6.92 -4.36 16.96
C VAL A 15 8.00 -3.47 16.36
N ASP A 16 7.61 -2.60 15.44
CA ASP A 16 8.45 -1.62 14.76
C ASP A 16 7.84 -0.21 14.90
N MET A 17 8.66 0.82 14.75
CA MET A 17 8.23 2.24 14.83
C MET A 17 7.74 2.80 13.48
N HIS A 18 7.97 2.09 12.38
CA HIS A 18 7.39 2.40 11.07
C HIS A 18 6.25 1.43 10.76
N GLY A 19 5.11 2.00 10.37
CA GLY A 19 3.90 1.27 10.03
C GLY A 19 3.80 0.88 8.56
N ALA A 20 2.56 0.59 8.16
CA ALA A 20 2.24 0.18 6.81
C ALA A 20 2.44 1.34 5.81
N ASN A 21 3.24 1.09 4.76
CA ASN A 21 3.56 2.06 3.70
C ASN A 21 4.27 3.33 4.18
N ASP A 22 5.00 3.24 5.28
CA ASP A 22 5.94 4.27 5.67
C ASP A 22 7.19 4.21 4.78
N GLY A 23 7.92 5.31 4.79
CA GLY A 23 9.19 5.42 4.10
C GLY A 23 10.18 6.25 4.90
N GLY A 24 11.45 6.05 4.62
CA GLY A 24 12.54 6.71 5.31
C GLY A 24 13.88 6.33 4.69
N ALA A 25 14.97 6.65 5.39
CA ALA A 25 16.28 6.17 4.99
C ALA A 25 16.34 4.65 5.16
N THR A 26 17.01 3.95 4.25
CA THR A 26 17.09 2.49 4.28
C THR A 26 17.64 1.96 5.61
N THR A 27 18.54 2.70 6.25
CA THR A 27 19.13 2.40 7.57
C THR A 27 18.09 2.29 8.68
N ASP A 28 16.96 2.97 8.56
CA ASP A 28 15.92 3.00 9.59
C ASP A 28 15.15 1.66 9.64
N PHE A 29 15.19 0.90 8.54
CA PHE A 29 14.46 -0.36 8.39
C PHE A 29 15.34 -1.61 8.57
N THR A 30 16.66 -1.49 8.67
CA THR A 30 17.58 -2.65 8.68
C THR A 30 17.44 -3.52 9.93
N ASN A 31 17.07 -2.90 11.05
CA ASN A 31 16.96 -3.57 12.34
C ASN A 31 15.51 -3.92 12.70
N GLU A 32 14.55 -3.60 11.84
CA GLU A 32 13.15 -3.94 12.04
C GLU A 32 12.96 -5.46 12.08
N TYR A 33 11.93 -5.88 12.80
CA TYR A 33 11.68 -7.27 13.15
C TYR A 33 11.74 -8.22 11.96
N TRP A 34 11.09 -7.85 10.84
CA TRP A 34 11.05 -8.68 9.65
C TRP A 34 12.38 -8.73 8.88
N ASN A 35 13.25 -7.73 9.02
CA ASN A 35 14.49 -7.60 8.25
C ASN A 35 15.74 -8.05 9.02
N LYS A 36 15.64 -8.21 10.35
CA LYS A 36 16.74 -8.68 11.21
C LYS A 36 17.36 -10.00 10.74
N ASN A 37 16.53 -10.90 10.21
CA ASN A 37 16.96 -12.21 9.68
C ASN A 37 17.22 -12.20 8.17
N HIS A 38 17.11 -11.05 7.52
CA HIS A 38 17.27 -10.84 6.08
C HIS A 38 18.14 -9.60 5.79
N PRO A 39 19.43 -9.61 6.21
CA PRO A 39 20.28 -8.45 6.11
C PRO A 39 20.56 -8.05 4.66
N MET A 40 20.47 -6.74 4.37
CA MET A 40 20.87 -6.14 3.10
C MET A 40 22.38 -5.85 3.09
N ALA A 41 23.03 -6.03 1.94
CA ALA A 41 24.45 -5.67 1.77
C ALA A 41 24.63 -4.17 1.50
N ASN A 42 23.67 -3.53 0.84
CA ASN A 42 23.64 -2.09 0.62
C ASN A 42 22.46 -1.45 1.37
N THR A 43 22.76 -0.64 2.38
CA THR A 43 21.79 0.04 3.25
C THR A 43 21.71 1.55 2.96
N THR A 44 22.19 1.99 1.80
CA THR A 44 22.10 3.40 1.36
C THR A 44 20.81 3.65 0.57
N GLY A 45 20.46 4.92 0.39
CA GLY A 45 19.25 5.36 -0.30
C GLY A 45 18.01 5.38 0.61
N TYR A 46 16.85 5.29 -0.02
CA TYR A 46 15.54 5.41 0.65
C TYR A 46 14.65 4.22 0.34
N VAL A 47 13.70 3.97 1.24
CA VAL A 47 12.64 2.97 1.06
C VAL A 47 11.29 3.66 1.19
N ALA A 48 10.39 3.35 0.26
CA ALA A 48 8.95 3.50 0.42
C ALA A 48 8.32 2.12 0.16
N ARG A 49 7.75 1.49 1.20
CA ARG A 49 7.16 0.15 1.07
C ARG A 49 6.01 0.15 0.05
N GLY A 50 5.16 1.18 0.11
CA GLY A 50 4.09 1.42 -0.86
C GLY A 50 3.80 2.90 -1.06
N GLY A 51 3.33 3.25 -2.24
CA GLY A 51 2.78 4.58 -2.52
C GLY A 51 1.32 4.66 -2.10
N ARG A 52 0.92 5.76 -1.44
CA ARG A 52 -0.48 6.03 -1.09
C ARG A 52 -0.95 7.35 -1.69
N MET A 53 -2.26 7.43 -1.88
CA MET A 53 -2.97 8.60 -2.38
C MET A 53 -3.93 9.09 -1.29
N LEU A 54 -4.16 10.40 -1.23
CA LEU A 54 -5.23 10.99 -0.43
C LEU A 54 -6.31 11.50 -1.37
N ASN A 55 -7.51 11.73 -0.83
CA ASN A 55 -8.60 12.39 -1.53
C ASN A 55 -9.43 13.20 -0.54
N TYR A 56 -9.36 14.53 -0.57
CA TYR A 56 -10.01 15.38 0.44
C TYR A 56 -11.53 15.21 0.51
N ARG A 57 -12.18 14.80 -0.60
CA ARG A 57 -13.63 14.57 -0.63
C ARG A 57 -14.05 13.33 0.14
N THR A 58 -13.17 12.34 0.20
CA THR A 58 -13.42 11.05 0.85
C THR A 58 -12.83 11.00 2.25
N TYR A 59 -11.61 11.51 2.45
CA TYR A 59 -10.80 11.31 3.64
C TYR A 59 -11.11 12.37 4.71
N VAL A 60 -12.39 12.62 4.98
CA VAL A 60 -12.83 13.71 5.88
C VAL A 60 -12.34 13.52 7.31
N ASP A 61 -12.40 12.29 7.84
CA ASP A 61 -11.97 11.98 9.21
C ASP A 61 -10.45 12.10 9.38
N LEU A 62 -9.70 11.69 8.36
CA LEU A 62 -8.25 11.86 8.36
C LEU A 62 -7.87 13.33 8.34
N MET A 63 -8.53 14.13 7.49
CA MET A 63 -8.22 15.55 7.39
C MET A 63 -8.67 16.31 8.64
N ASP A 64 -9.76 15.90 9.30
CA ASP A 64 -10.18 16.42 10.61
C ASP A 64 -9.16 16.10 11.72
N LEU A 65 -8.64 14.86 11.75
CA LEU A 65 -7.56 14.49 12.65
C LEU A 65 -6.33 15.37 12.42
N LEU A 66 -5.85 15.46 11.19
CA LEU A 66 -4.62 16.20 10.87
C LEU A 66 -4.76 17.72 11.05
N ASP A 67 -5.97 18.27 11.04
CA ASP A 67 -6.24 19.69 11.33
C ASP A 67 -5.93 20.06 12.78
N ARG A 68 -5.86 19.07 13.67
CA ARG A 68 -5.59 19.24 15.10
C ARG A 68 -4.14 18.97 15.48
N ILE A 69 -3.29 18.63 14.49
CA ILE A 69 -1.92 18.15 14.70
C ILE A 69 -0.95 19.15 14.06
N PRO A 70 0.00 19.74 14.83
CA PRO A 70 1.03 20.61 14.26
C PRO A 70 1.88 19.88 13.22
N SER A 71 2.21 20.55 12.11
CA SER A 71 3.18 20.04 11.15
C SER A 71 4.58 19.98 11.79
N VAL A 72 5.36 18.97 11.40
CA VAL A 72 6.78 18.86 11.78
C VAL A 72 7.72 19.36 10.70
N THR A 73 7.17 19.63 9.50
CA THR A 73 7.91 20.07 8.32
C THR A 73 7.73 21.57 8.06
N GLU A 74 6.59 22.14 8.44
CA GLU A 74 6.28 23.56 8.22
C GLU A 74 5.84 24.24 9.53
N PRO A 75 6.74 25.01 10.19
CA PRO A 75 6.44 25.68 11.45
C PRO A 75 5.25 26.64 11.36
N GLY A 76 4.32 26.54 12.32
CA GLY A 76 3.15 27.42 12.39
C GLY A 76 1.95 26.94 11.55
N MET A 77 2.07 25.81 10.85
CA MET A 77 0.96 25.13 10.18
C MET A 77 0.55 23.86 10.93
N THR A 78 -0.68 23.41 10.71
CA THR A 78 -1.09 22.02 10.99
C THR A 78 -0.67 21.09 9.86
N ALA A 79 -0.61 19.78 10.12
CA ALA A 79 -0.29 18.78 9.11
C ALA A 79 -1.31 18.80 7.94
N ALA A 80 -2.57 19.10 8.24
CA ALA A 80 -3.60 19.28 7.21
C ALA A 80 -3.38 20.57 6.39
N GLU A 81 -3.01 21.68 7.01
CA GLU A 81 -2.70 22.94 6.32
C GLU A 81 -1.49 22.79 5.38
N ASP A 82 -0.40 22.18 5.85
CA ASP A 82 0.79 21.89 5.04
C ASP A 82 0.43 21.02 3.84
N THR A 83 -0.34 19.94 4.07
CA THR A 83 -0.81 19.04 3.01
C THR A 83 -1.63 19.78 1.95
N ARG A 84 -2.59 20.64 2.37
CA ARG A 84 -3.42 21.42 1.45
C ARG A 84 -2.64 22.50 0.70
N ASP A 85 -1.73 23.20 1.38
CA ASP A 85 -0.86 24.23 0.78
C ASP A 85 0.02 23.64 -0.31
N PHE A 86 0.65 22.49 -0.02
CA PHE A 86 1.49 21.79 -0.97
C PHE A 86 0.68 21.31 -2.19
N ASP A 87 -0.45 20.63 -1.97
CA ASP A 87 -1.28 20.07 -3.03
C ASP A 87 -1.83 21.13 -3.99
N VAL A 88 -2.28 22.27 -3.45
CA VAL A 88 -2.81 23.38 -4.27
C VAL A 88 -1.74 23.95 -5.21
N LYS A 89 -0.47 23.93 -4.80
CA LYS A 89 0.68 24.39 -5.61
C LYS A 89 1.19 23.33 -6.58
N HIS A 90 0.90 22.06 -6.34
CA HIS A 90 1.40 20.91 -7.11
C HIS A 90 0.26 19.97 -7.54
N ARG A 91 -0.76 20.53 -8.19
CA ARG A 91 -1.95 19.77 -8.60
C ARG A 91 -1.58 18.63 -9.54
N THR A 92 -2.07 17.43 -9.22
CA THR A 92 -1.86 16.23 -10.03
C THR A 92 -2.56 16.33 -11.39
N TYR A 93 -1.83 16.03 -12.45
CA TYR A 93 -2.41 15.78 -13.78
C TYR A 93 -1.56 14.77 -14.55
N ASP A 94 -1.98 13.50 -14.57
CA ASP A 94 -1.29 12.44 -15.30
C ASP A 94 -1.45 12.60 -16.82
N ILE A 95 -0.34 12.48 -17.54
CA ILE A 95 -0.32 12.49 -19.01
C ILE A 95 -0.05 11.08 -19.54
N ALA A 96 0.92 10.37 -18.97
CA ALA A 96 1.37 9.06 -19.41
C ALA A 96 0.77 7.91 -18.58
N ARG A 97 -0.50 8.04 -18.22
CA ARG A 97 -1.21 7.11 -17.33
C ARG A 97 -1.09 5.66 -17.77
N LEU A 98 -1.30 5.41 -19.07
CA LEU A 98 -1.10 4.11 -19.72
C LEU A 98 -0.17 4.27 -20.91
N MET A 99 0.82 3.40 -21.04
CA MET A 99 1.73 3.36 -22.17
C MET A 99 1.84 1.95 -22.75
N GLN A 100 2.03 1.82 -24.06
CA GLN A 100 2.21 0.52 -24.72
C GLN A 100 3.32 0.59 -25.78
N GLY A 101 4.16 -0.44 -25.82
CA GLY A 101 5.22 -0.56 -26.82
C GLY A 101 4.71 -0.42 -28.25
N GLY A 102 5.38 0.41 -29.05
CA GLY A 102 4.98 0.71 -30.43
C GLY A 102 3.79 1.68 -30.58
N LYS A 103 3.16 2.09 -29.46
CA LYS A 103 2.11 3.12 -29.45
C LYS A 103 2.49 4.36 -28.63
N GLY A 104 3.40 4.23 -27.67
CA GLY A 104 3.73 5.29 -26.73
C GLY A 104 2.59 5.49 -25.72
N ILE A 105 2.28 6.75 -25.42
CA ILE A 105 1.20 7.15 -24.50
C ILE A 105 -0.18 6.81 -25.11
N ILE A 106 -1.01 6.11 -24.35
CA ILE A 106 -2.37 5.74 -24.74
C ILE A 106 -3.36 6.83 -24.29
N ASN A 107 -4.32 7.16 -25.15
CA ASN A 107 -5.46 8.00 -24.77
C ASN A 107 -6.39 7.23 -23.82
N ALA A 108 -6.07 7.25 -22.53
CA ALA A 108 -6.74 6.49 -21.49
C ALA A 108 -8.13 7.01 -21.12
N GLY A 109 -8.43 8.29 -21.42
CA GLY A 109 -9.78 8.87 -21.26
C GLY A 109 -10.85 8.17 -22.11
N LYS A 110 -10.44 7.43 -23.16
CA LYS A 110 -11.31 6.44 -23.80
C LYS A 110 -11.29 5.15 -22.99
N LEU A 111 -12.20 5.06 -22.01
CA LEU A 111 -12.27 3.93 -21.06
C LEU A 111 -12.35 2.54 -21.70
N GLY A 112 -12.88 2.44 -22.92
CA GLY A 112 -12.86 1.19 -23.70
C GLY A 112 -14.04 0.24 -23.47
N PHE A 113 -15.08 0.65 -22.73
CA PHE A 113 -16.24 -0.20 -22.46
C PHE A 113 -17.10 -0.52 -23.68
N ASN A 114 -17.48 -1.78 -23.81
CA ASN A 114 -18.60 -2.27 -24.62
C ASN A 114 -19.96 -2.08 -23.86
N ASN A 115 -21.09 -2.46 -24.46
CA ASN A 115 -22.41 -2.30 -23.84
C ASN A 115 -22.66 -3.23 -22.65
N LYS A 116 -22.09 -4.45 -22.68
CA LYS A 116 -22.21 -5.45 -21.63
C LYS A 116 -21.38 -5.05 -20.41
N ASP A 117 -20.16 -4.51 -20.60
CA ASP A 117 -19.32 -3.97 -19.54
C ASP A 117 -20.09 -2.90 -18.76
N ARG A 118 -20.68 -1.93 -19.49
CA ARG A 118 -21.47 -0.84 -18.91
C ARG A 118 -22.67 -1.38 -18.15
N THR A 119 -23.36 -2.37 -18.70
CA THR A 119 -24.55 -2.96 -18.07
C THR A 119 -24.18 -3.64 -16.75
N LEU A 120 -23.11 -4.44 -16.73
CA LEU A 120 -22.66 -5.14 -15.54
C LEU A 120 -22.12 -4.15 -14.49
N LEU A 121 -21.26 -3.21 -14.88
CA LEU A 121 -20.72 -2.21 -13.96
C LEU A 121 -21.83 -1.33 -13.37
N THR A 122 -22.80 -0.89 -14.19
CA THR A 122 -23.96 -0.13 -13.70
C THR A 122 -24.80 -0.96 -12.73
N LYS A 123 -25.03 -2.25 -12.99
CA LYS A 123 -25.73 -3.12 -12.05
C LYS A 123 -24.99 -3.24 -10.72
N LEU A 124 -23.66 -3.35 -10.74
CA LEU A 124 -22.84 -3.39 -9.52
C LEU A 124 -23.00 -2.09 -8.72
N ILE A 125 -22.92 -0.93 -9.38
CA ILE A 125 -23.08 0.39 -8.76
C ILE A 125 -24.50 0.60 -8.23
N MET A 126 -25.53 0.14 -8.94
CA MET A 126 -26.93 0.33 -8.53
C MET A 126 -27.36 -0.62 -7.40
N MET A 127 -26.53 -1.60 -7.02
CA MET A 127 -26.82 -2.48 -5.91
C MET A 127 -26.81 -1.68 -4.59
N PRO A 128 -27.90 -1.68 -3.80
CA PRO A 128 -27.95 -0.98 -2.52
C PRO A 128 -27.17 -1.74 -1.42
N ASP A 129 -26.78 -1.04 -0.35
CA ASP A 129 -25.98 -1.63 0.75
C ASP A 129 -26.70 -2.80 1.43
N SER A 130 -28.03 -2.76 1.50
CA SER A 130 -28.86 -3.84 2.04
C SER A 130 -28.72 -5.16 1.26
N GLU A 131 -28.18 -5.12 0.03
CA GLU A 131 -28.00 -6.27 -0.83
C GLU A 131 -26.52 -6.65 -1.05
N GLU A 132 -25.57 -5.98 -0.40
CA GLU A 132 -24.13 -6.23 -0.59
C GLU A 132 -23.74 -7.69 -0.28
N THR A 133 -24.47 -8.38 0.60
CA THR A 133 -24.25 -9.80 0.90
C THR A 133 -24.51 -10.73 -0.28
N LYS A 134 -25.18 -10.28 -1.34
CA LYS A 134 -25.27 -11.02 -2.62
C LYS A 134 -23.91 -11.19 -3.30
N LEU A 135 -22.92 -10.39 -2.91
CA LEU A 135 -21.54 -10.47 -3.38
C LEU A 135 -20.61 -11.18 -2.37
N ASP A 136 -21.15 -11.81 -1.33
CA ASP A 136 -20.35 -12.59 -0.38
C ASP A 136 -19.62 -13.71 -1.11
N ASN A 137 -18.30 -13.75 -0.96
CA ASN A 137 -17.39 -14.67 -1.63
C ASN A 137 -17.43 -14.59 -3.17
N VAL A 138 -17.87 -13.47 -3.75
CA VAL A 138 -17.83 -13.25 -5.20
C VAL A 138 -16.58 -12.43 -5.56
N SER A 139 -15.69 -13.04 -6.34
CA SER A 139 -14.54 -12.32 -6.92
C SER A 139 -14.96 -11.44 -8.10
N ILE A 140 -14.14 -10.46 -8.45
CA ILE A 140 -14.36 -9.62 -9.64
C ILE A 140 -14.39 -10.47 -10.92
N ALA A 141 -13.48 -11.45 -11.03
CA ALA A 141 -13.44 -12.41 -12.13
C ALA A 141 -14.76 -13.19 -12.27
N GLU A 142 -15.31 -13.63 -11.13
CA GLU A 142 -16.58 -14.35 -11.11
C GLU A 142 -17.76 -13.46 -11.49
N TYR A 143 -17.80 -12.21 -11.01
CA TYR A 143 -18.84 -11.25 -11.36
C TYR A 143 -18.87 -10.95 -12.87
N PHE A 144 -17.70 -10.79 -13.50
CA PHE A 144 -17.56 -10.50 -14.93
C PHE A 144 -17.31 -11.74 -15.80
N LYS A 145 -17.55 -12.96 -15.30
CA LYS A 145 -17.23 -14.21 -16.01
C LYS A 145 -17.83 -14.31 -17.43
N ASP A 146 -19.02 -13.75 -17.62
CA ASP A 146 -19.72 -13.76 -18.90
C ASP A 146 -19.27 -12.62 -19.84
N ASP A 147 -18.44 -11.69 -19.36
CA ASP A 147 -17.91 -10.56 -20.13
C ASP A 147 -16.44 -10.27 -19.79
N PRO A 148 -15.52 -11.20 -20.09
CA PRO A 148 -14.09 -11.03 -19.79
C PRO A 148 -13.43 -9.91 -20.60
N HIS A 149 -14.16 -9.26 -21.51
CA HIS A 149 -13.72 -8.04 -22.19
C HIS A 149 -13.45 -6.90 -21.21
N MET A 150 -14.16 -6.83 -20.07
CA MET A 150 -13.92 -5.85 -19.01
C MET A 150 -12.44 -5.73 -18.65
N PHE A 151 -11.74 -6.87 -18.56
CA PHE A 151 -10.32 -6.97 -18.22
C PHE A 151 -9.36 -6.54 -19.33
N GLN A 152 -9.87 -6.08 -20.48
CA GLN A 152 -9.09 -5.52 -21.59
C GLN A 152 -9.38 -4.04 -21.83
N THR A 153 -10.15 -3.41 -20.95
CA THR A 153 -10.52 -2.00 -21.04
C THR A 153 -9.43 -1.11 -20.43
N ASN A 154 -9.27 0.11 -20.96
CA ASN A 154 -8.39 1.10 -20.33
C ASN A 154 -8.85 1.42 -18.90
N PHE A 155 -10.17 1.38 -18.65
CA PHE A 155 -10.72 1.47 -17.31
C PHE A 155 -10.11 0.42 -16.38
N TRP A 156 -10.16 -0.87 -16.72
CA TRP A 156 -9.65 -1.92 -15.84
C TRP A 156 -8.15 -1.75 -15.58
N TYR A 157 -7.35 -1.50 -16.61
CA TYR A 157 -5.91 -1.27 -16.44
C TYR A 157 -5.61 -0.10 -15.50
N MET A 158 -6.36 1.00 -15.62
CA MET A 158 -6.20 2.14 -14.71
C MET A 158 -6.71 1.81 -13.31
N TRP A 159 -7.84 1.14 -13.20
CA TRP A 159 -8.45 0.80 -11.93
C TRP A 159 -7.50 -0.10 -11.14
N GLU A 160 -7.15 -1.27 -11.70
CA GLU A 160 -6.36 -2.29 -11.01
C GLU A 160 -4.99 -1.75 -10.57
N THR A 161 -4.39 -0.85 -11.35
CA THR A 161 -3.10 -0.25 -11.01
C THR A 161 -3.22 0.86 -9.98
N THR A 162 -4.28 1.67 -10.03
CA THR A 162 -4.46 2.79 -9.08
C THR A 162 -4.58 2.30 -7.64
N PHE A 163 -5.31 1.20 -7.42
CA PHE A 163 -5.54 0.72 -6.05
C PHE A 163 -5.08 -0.73 -5.82
N ALA A 164 -4.24 -1.29 -6.70
CA ALA A 164 -3.68 -2.65 -6.56
C ALA A 164 -4.74 -3.76 -6.39
N PHE A 165 -5.88 -3.61 -7.08
CA PHE A 165 -6.89 -4.68 -7.18
C PHE A 165 -6.45 -5.76 -8.14
N ARG A 166 -6.93 -6.98 -7.93
CA ARG A 166 -6.75 -8.10 -8.86
C ARG A 166 -8.09 -8.66 -9.26
N THR A 167 -8.12 -9.43 -10.34
CA THR A 167 -9.33 -10.12 -10.78
C THR A 167 -9.88 -11.10 -9.72
N GLN A 168 -9.02 -11.63 -8.84
CA GLN A 168 -9.43 -12.49 -7.72
C GLN A 168 -9.91 -11.70 -6.48
N SER A 169 -9.73 -10.39 -6.44
CA SER A 169 -10.19 -9.54 -5.35
C SER A 169 -11.72 -9.53 -5.24
N SER A 170 -12.23 -9.12 -4.07
CA SER A 170 -13.65 -9.05 -3.77
C SER A 170 -14.41 -8.06 -4.69
N ALA A 171 -15.53 -8.51 -5.26
CA ALA A 171 -16.46 -7.64 -5.97
C ALA A 171 -17.18 -6.66 -5.03
N GLN A 172 -17.28 -6.98 -3.72
CA GLN A 172 -17.80 -6.04 -2.71
C GLN A 172 -16.91 -4.81 -2.59
N GLU A 173 -15.59 -4.98 -2.60
CA GLU A 173 -14.67 -3.83 -2.55
C GLU A 173 -14.75 -3.00 -3.84
N LEU A 174 -14.81 -3.63 -5.01
CA LEU A 174 -15.01 -2.90 -6.26
C LEU A 174 -16.30 -2.06 -6.21
N ARG A 175 -17.40 -2.63 -5.73
CA ARG A 175 -18.67 -1.90 -5.53
C ARG A 175 -18.48 -0.70 -4.60
N ARG A 176 -17.90 -0.91 -3.41
CA ARG A 176 -17.69 0.15 -2.41
C ARG A 176 -16.82 1.27 -2.95
N TYR A 177 -15.72 0.95 -3.64
CA TYR A 177 -14.89 1.99 -4.23
C TYR A 177 -15.62 2.76 -5.34
N MET A 178 -16.43 2.10 -6.16
CA MET A 178 -17.21 2.79 -7.18
C MET A 178 -18.26 3.73 -6.57
N HIS A 179 -18.77 3.43 -5.36
CA HIS A 179 -19.63 4.36 -4.60
C HIS A 179 -18.82 5.51 -4.01
N GLN A 180 -17.76 5.18 -3.27
CA GLN A 180 -16.98 6.17 -2.52
C GLN A 180 -16.22 7.13 -3.43
N MET A 181 -15.69 6.62 -4.55
CA MET A 181 -14.84 7.35 -5.49
C MET A 181 -15.58 7.69 -6.79
N ILE A 182 -16.92 7.79 -6.76
CA ILE A 182 -17.72 8.00 -7.98
C ILE A 182 -17.34 9.28 -8.74
N TYR A 183 -16.90 10.32 -8.04
CA TYR A 183 -16.41 11.55 -8.68
C TYR A 183 -15.08 11.33 -9.42
N GLU A 184 -14.24 10.46 -8.87
CA GLU A 184 -12.93 10.13 -9.43
C GLU A 184 -13.02 9.25 -10.68
N PHE A 185 -14.12 8.52 -10.85
CA PHE A 185 -14.40 7.75 -12.07
C PHE A 185 -14.29 8.60 -13.35
N THR A 186 -14.72 9.87 -13.29
CA THR A 186 -14.69 10.78 -14.45
C THR A 186 -13.33 11.41 -14.72
N GLN A 187 -12.33 11.15 -13.86
CA GLN A 187 -11.02 11.80 -13.88
C GLN A 187 -9.87 10.79 -13.72
N ILE A 188 -10.17 9.49 -13.77
CA ILE A 188 -9.24 8.40 -13.44
C ILE A 188 -8.02 8.37 -14.37
N GLU A 189 -8.17 8.86 -15.60
CA GLU A 189 -7.10 8.94 -16.59
C GLU A 189 -6.05 10.01 -16.27
N HIS A 190 -6.43 11.04 -15.51
CA HIS A 190 -5.57 12.15 -15.13
C HIS A 190 -5.27 12.17 -13.61
N LEU A 191 -5.98 11.36 -12.82
CA LEU A 191 -5.84 11.29 -11.36
C LEU A 191 -5.96 12.66 -10.66
N VAL A 192 -6.81 13.55 -11.21
CA VAL A 192 -6.91 14.96 -10.77
C VAL A 192 -7.39 15.10 -9.31
N GLY A 193 -8.22 14.17 -8.82
CA GLY A 193 -8.65 14.17 -7.43
C GLY A 193 -7.69 13.49 -6.46
N VAL A 194 -6.50 13.05 -6.92
CA VAL A 194 -5.45 12.57 -6.02
C VAL A 194 -4.77 13.75 -5.36
N ASN A 195 -4.85 13.79 -4.03
CA ASN A 195 -4.14 14.76 -3.22
C ASN A 195 -2.85 14.17 -2.66
N ARG A 196 -1.81 15.00 -2.57
CA ARG A 196 -0.46 14.58 -2.12
C ARG A 196 0.01 15.39 -0.93
N THR A 197 0.79 14.74 -0.08
CA THR A 197 1.59 15.37 0.97
C THR A 197 2.90 15.89 0.40
N ARG A 198 3.54 16.85 1.09
CA ARG A 198 4.82 17.45 0.68
C ARG A 198 5.94 16.43 0.55
N TYR A 199 6.05 15.56 1.55
CA TYR A 199 7.00 14.44 1.58
C TYR A 199 6.23 13.12 1.61
N ASN A 200 6.93 12.01 1.83
CA ASN A 200 6.31 10.74 2.14
C ASN A 200 5.34 10.86 3.35
N GLN A 201 4.40 9.92 3.44
CA GLN A 201 3.32 9.99 4.44
C GLN A 201 3.81 9.76 5.86
N PHE A 202 4.94 9.08 6.05
CA PHE A 202 5.52 8.96 7.38
C PHE A 202 5.93 10.34 7.89
N GLU A 203 6.78 11.05 7.14
CA GLU A 203 7.27 12.37 7.55
C GLU A 203 6.17 13.44 7.57
N SER A 204 5.19 13.37 6.66
CA SER A 204 4.15 14.41 6.53
C SER A 204 2.91 14.18 7.40
N MET A 205 2.68 12.96 7.91
CA MET A 205 1.45 12.63 8.66
C MET A 205 1.73 11.85 9.95
N ILE A 206 2.47 10.74 9.85
CA ILE A 206 2.69 9.84 11.00
C ILE A 206 3.64 10.47 12.02
N LEU A 207 4.76 11.05 11.58
CA LEU A 207 5.71 11.72 12.46
C LEU A 207 5.08 12.92 13.21
N PRO A 208 4.27 13.79 12.57
CA PRO A 208 3.43 14.76 13.28
C PRO A 208 2.57 14.16 14.39
N LEU A 209 1.86 13.07 14.10
CA LEU A 209 1.01 12.39 15.09
C LEU A 209 1.85 11.86 16.26
N ILE A 210 2.96 11.17 15.98
CA ILE A 210 3.87 10.66 17.01
C ILE A 210 4.39 11.81 17.89
N LYS A 211 4.87 12.90 17.29
CA LYS A 211 5.41 14.05 18.04
C LYS A 211 4.36 14.75 18.89
N TYR A 212 3.14 14.90 18.36
CA TYR A 212 2.03 15.43 19.14
C TYR A 212 1.72 14.53 20.34
N LEU A 213 1.55 13.22 20.14
CA LEU A 213 1.22 12.27 21.20
C LEU A 213 2.32 12.18 22.26
N GLN A 214 3.60 12.15 21.88
CA GLN A 214 4.73 12.23 22.80
C GLN A 214 4.68 13.51 23.64
N GLY A 215 4.33 14.65 23.03
CA GLY A 215 4.14 15.92 23.75
C GLY A 215 2.96 15.92 24.72
N GLN A 216 1.99 15.02 24.55
CA GLN A 216 0.87 14.79 25.50
C GLN A 216 1.21 13.77 26.59
N GLY A 217 2.40 13.17 26.59
CA GLY A 217 2.83 12.17 27.58
C GLY A 217 2.48 10.72 27.22
N VAL A 218 2.06 10.45 25.98
CA VAL A 218 1.77 9.07 25.51
C VAL A 218 3.03 8.22 25.46
N THR A 219 2.93 6.99 25.95
CA THR A 219 4.04 6.02 25.96
C THR A 219 4.02 5.16 24.70
N PHE A 220 5.17 5.05 24.03
CA PHE A 220 5.38 4.13 22.91
C PHE A 220 6.43 3.11 23.31
N ILE A 221 6.11 1.82 23.16
CA ILE A 221 7.00 0.72 23.47
C ILE A 221 7.16 -0.11 22.20
N ASP A 222 8.37 -0.11 21.65
CA ASP A 222 8.73 -0.89 20.46
C ASP A 222 9.24 -2.29 20.83
N ASN A 223 9.53 -3.13 19.83
CA ASN A 223 10.02 -4.49 20.03
C ASN A 223 9.11 -5.35 20.94
N LYS A 224 7.81 -5.05 21.01
CA LYS A 224 6.83 -5.81 21.80
C LYS A 224 5.80 -6.46 20.91
N ILE A 225 5.67 -7.78 21.03
CA ILE A 225 4.67 -8.57 20.33
C ILE A 225 3.62 -9.00 21.34
N VAL A 226 2.39 -8.53 21.20
CA VAL A 226 1.27 -9.08 21.97
C VAL A 226 0.93 -10.45 21.40
N LYS A 227 1.24 -11.51 22.14
CA LYS A 227 1.13 -12.90 21.69
C LYS A 227 -0.20 -13.53 22.05
N ASP A 228 -0.82 -13.10 23.13
CA ASP A 228 -2.06 -13.73 23.60
C ASP A 228 -2.94 -12.78 24.39
N TRP A 229 -4.20 -13.18 24.50
CA TRP A 229 -5.23 -12.51 25.26
C TRP A 229 -5.54 -13.30 26.54
N GLN A 230 -5.80 -12.59 27.61
CA GLN A 230 -6.54 -13.13 28.75
C GLN A 230 -7.92 -12.47 28.76
N PHE A 231 -8.96 -13.30 28.77
CA PHE A 231 -10.34 -12.85 28.76
C PHE A 231 -11.06 -13.32 30.02
N LYS A 232 -11.99 -12.50 30.51
CA LYS A 232 -12.91 -12.86 31.60
C LYS A 232 -13.78 -14.04 31.17
N ASP A 233 -13.86 -15.07 32.02
CA ASP A 233 -14.80 -16.18 31.81
C ASP A 233 -16.21 -15.76 32.22
N THR A 234 -17.18 -16.00 31.34
CA THR A 234 -18.61 -15.75 31.60
C THR A 234 -19.41 -17.02 31.32
N PRO A 235 -20.55 -17.27 32.00
CA PRO A 235 -21.32 -18.50 31.83
C PRO A 235 -21.78 -18.78 30.38
N MET A 236 -22.01 -17.74 29.58
CA MET A 236 -22.45 -17.85 28.19
C MET A 236 -21.31 -17.70 27.17
N GLN A 237 -20.11 -17.26 27.61
CA GLN A 237 -18.92 -17.04 26.78
C GLN A 237 -19.15 -16.13 25.56
N ASP A 238 -20.08 -15.19 25.68
CA ASP A 238 -20.41 -14.19 24.65
C ASP A 238 -19.87 -12.80 24.97
N GLU A 239 -19.69 -12.46 26.24
CA GLU A 239 -19.03 -11.21 26.67
C GLU A 239 -17.53 -11.21 26.38
N ILE A 240 -17.04 -10.15 25.74
CA ILE A 240 -15.64 -9.96 25.38
C ILE A 240 -15.05 -8.88 26.28
N THR A 241 -14.40 -9.32 27.34
CA THR A 241 -13.73 -8.47 28.33
C THR A 241 -12.28 -8.92 28.48
N VAL A 242 -11.33 -8.11 28.03
CA VAL A 242 -9.89 -8.35 28.16
C VAL A 242 -9.48 -8.04 29.59
N THR A 243 -8.81 -8.97 30.27
CA THR A 243 -8.30 -8.82 31.63
C THR A 243 -6.77 -8.84 31.71
N GLY A 244 -6.11 -9.18 30.60
CA GLY A 244 -4.67 -9.19 30.53
C GLY A 244 -4.14 -9.48 29.12
N LEU A 245 -2.87 -9.16 28.92
CA LEU A 245 -2.13 -9.38 27.67
C LEU A 245 -0.84 -10.14 27.97
N VAL A 246 -0.51 -11.12 27.13
CA VAL A 246 0.81 -11.77 27.15
C VAL A 246 1.68 -11.11 26.10
N ILE A 247 2.76 -10.46 26.52
CA ILE A 247 3.64 -9.68 25.66
C ILE A 247 5.01 -10.37 25.60
N GLU A 248 5.53 -10.58 24.40
CA GLU A 248 6.86 -11.11 24.11
C GLU A 248 7.78 -9.99 23.65
N ASP A 249 8.98 -9.93 24.21
CA ASP A 249 10.04 -9.07 23.73
C ASP A 249 10.66 -9.64 22.45
N ALA A 250 10.56 -8.91 21.34
CA ALA A 250 11.01 -9.35 20.02
C ALA A 250 12.54 -9.50 19.93
N GLN A 251 13.31 -8.94 20.88
CA GLN A 251 14.77 -9.03 20.90
C GLN A 251 15.25 -10.19 21.78
N THR A 252 14.67 -10.35 22.98
CA THR A 252 15.12 -11.36 23.96
C THR A 252 14.31 -12.65 23.92
N GLY A 253 13.07 -12.59 23.45
CA GLY A 253 12.10 -13.69 23.50
C GLY A 253 11.50 -13.90 24.89
N GLU A 254 11.77 -13.02 25.85
CA GLU A 254 11.17 -13.07 27.19
C GLU A 254 9.71 -12.62 27.13
N THR A 255 8.87 -13.28 27.91
CA THR A 255 7.42 -12.98 27.98
C THR A 255 7.07 -12.36 29.32
N GLU A 256 6.20 -11.35 29.29
CA GLU A 256 5.59 -10.72 30.46
C GLU A 256 4.07 -10.71 30.33
N GLU A 257 3.38 -10.61 31.47
CA GLU A 257 1.93 -10.44 31.53
C GLU A 257 1.61 -9.03 31.99
N VAL A 258 0.73 -8.35 31.24
CA VAL A 258 0.21 -7.03 31.57
C VAL A 258 -1.25 -7.18 31.97
N GLU A 259 -1.58 -6.82 33.20
CA GLU A 259 -2.97 -6.79 33.70
C GLU A 259 -3.74 -5.64 33.01
N VAL A 260 -4.98 -5.91 32.63
CA VAL A 260 -5.91 -4.92 32.08
C VAL A 260 -7.08 -4.81 33.05
N ASP A 261 -7.20 -3.67 33.71
CA ASP A 261 -8.29 -3.42 34.65
C ASP A 261 -9.64 -3.17 33.94
N GLU A 262 -10.71 -3.11 34.73
CA GLU A 262 -12.08 -2.97 34.20
C GLU A 262 -12.35 -1.60 33.55
N ASP A 263 -11.52 -0.59 33.81
CA ASP A 263 -11.67 0.78 33.28
C ASP A 263 -10.75 1.03 32.06
N THR A 264 -9.92 0.07 31.67
CA THR A 264 -8.98 0.17 30.56
C THR A 264 -9.57 -0.35 29.26
N ALA A 265 -9.57 0.49 28.23
CA ALA A 265 -9.91 0.08 26.86
C ALA A 265 -8.67 -0.45 26.13
N VAL A 266 -8.86 -1.53 25.36
CA VAL A 266 -7.85 -2.13 24.49
C VAL A 266 -8.27 -1.91 23.04
N ILE A 267 -7.39 -1.29 22.26
CA ILE A 267 -7.60 -1.02 20.83
C ILE A 267 -6.61 -1.84 20.03
N PHE A 268 -7.11 -2.68 19.12
CA PHE A 268 -6.29 -3.65 18.41
C PHE A 268 -6.39 -3.51 16.89
N THR A 269 -5.24 -3.43 16.23
CA THR A 269 -5.17 -3.49 14.76
C THR A 269 -5.07 -4.95 14.31
N ASN A 270 -6.20 -5.52 13.89
CA ASN A 270 -6.38 -6.94 13.58
C ASN A 270 -5.88 -7.36 12.19
N GLY A 271 -4.58 -7.21 11.95
CA GLY A 271 -3.92 -7.57 10.69
C GLY A 271 -3.27 -6.38 10.00
N SER A 272 -2.18 -6.64 9.29
CA SER A 272 -1.42 -5.60 8.59
C SER A 272 -1.03 -6.06 7.19
N ILE A 273 -1.16 -5.15 6.23
CA ILE A 273 -0.78 -5.39 4.83
C ILE A 273 0.75 -5.49 4.64
N THR A 274 1.54 -5.04 5.63
CA THR A 274 3.00 -5.13 5.64
C THR A 274 3.54 -6.20 6.59
N ASP A 275 2.67 -7.04 7.15
CA ASP A 275 3.12 -8.22 7.86
C ASP A 275 3.97 -9.12 6.95
N SER A 276 5.04 -9.68 7.50
CA SER A 276 5.98 -10.54 6.80
C SER A 276 6.63 -9.90 5.55
N ALA A 277 6.66 -8.56 5.49
CA ALA A 277 7.34 -7.83 4.42
C ALA A 277 8.86 -7.93 4.57
N THR A 278 9.56 -8.12 3.46
CA THR A 278 11.03 -8.25 3.43
C THR A 278 11.63 -7.36 2.36
N MET A 279 12.91 -7.06 2.52
CA MET A 279 13.65 -6.22 1.59
C MET A 279 14.86 -6.94 1.01
N GLY A 280 15.22 -6.60 -0.22
CA GLY A 280 16.50 -6.91 -0.82
C GLY A 280 17.30 -5.64 -1.06
N ASP A 281 18.25 -5.66 -2.00
CA ASP A 281 19.01 -4.48 -2.39
C ASP A 281 19.35 -4.51 -3.89
N TYR A 282 20.25 -3.64 -4.32
CA TYR A 282 20.68 -3.56 -5.71
C TYR A 282 21.14 -4.91 -6.30
N ASN A 283 21.78 -5.78 -5.51
CA ASN A 283 22.33 -7.06 -5.97
C ASN A 283 21.64 -8.29 -5.36
N THR A 284 20.67 -8.10 -4.47
CA THR A 284 19.97 -9.17 -3.74
C THR A 284 18.46 -9.03 -3.92
N PRO A 285 17.71 -10.06 -4.35
CA PRO A 285 16.25 -10.00 -4.38
C PRO A 285 15.68 -9.98 -2.96
N ALA A 286 14.46 -9.46 -2.79
CA ALA A 286 13.74 -9.58 -1.52
C ALA A 286 13.37 -11.06 -1.25
N PRO A 287 13.73 -11.63 -0.09
CA PRO A 287 13.43 -13.03 0.22
C PRO A 287 11.95 -13.24 0.58
N GLU A 288 11.36 -14.39 0.23
CA GLU A 288 10.01 -14.71 0.71
C GLU A 288 10.06 -15.08 2.20
N ASN A 289 9.39 -14.30 3.07
CA ASN A 289 9.13 -14.70 4.46
C ASN A 289 7.80 -15.47 4.53
N MET A 290 7.84 -16.75 4.90
CA MET A 290 6.66 -17.64 4.96
C MET A 290 5.84 -17.55 6.25
N ASP A 291 6.25 -16.70 7.20
CA ASP A 291 5.53 -16.50 8.46
C ASP A 291 4.12 -15.97 8.20
N TYR A 292 3.16 -16.48 8.98
CA TYR A 292 1.83 -15.87 9.08
C TYR A 292 1.97 -14.50 9.72
N GLY A 293 1.14 -13.54 9.31
CA GLY A 293 1.25 -12.17 9.81
C GLY A 293 1.14 -12.10 11.33
N VAL A 294 2.09 -11.42 11.99
CA VAL A 294 2.15 -11.36 13.46
C VAL A 294 0.90 -10.68 14.04
N SER A 295 0.42 -9.62 13.38
CA SER A 295 -0.79 -8.90 13.81
C SER A 295 -2.05 -9.73 13.56
N ALA A 296 -2.12 -10.46 12.45
CA ALA A 296 -3.24 -11.38 12.16
C ALA A 296 -3.24 -12.63 13.06
N SER A 297 -2.08 -13.05 13.57
CA SER A 297 -1.96 -14.19 14.48
C SER A 297 -2.70 -13.95 15.79
N LEU A 298 -2.59 -12.74 16.35
CA LEU A 298 -3.30 -12.36 17.56
C LEU A 298 -4.83 -12.30 17.33
N TRP A 299 -5.25 -11.84 16.15
CA TRP A 299 -6.66 -11.90 15.74
C TRP A 299 -7.16 -13.36 15.69
N LYS A 300 -6.41 -14.25 15.04
CA LYS A 300 -6.75 -15.67 14.93
C LYS A 300 -6.98 -16.32 16.29
N LYS A 301 -6.12 -16.05 17.28
CA LYS A 301 -6.32 -16.53 18.65
C LYS A 301 -7.64 -16.09 19.27
N ALA A 302 -8.04 -14.83 19.09
CA ALA A 302 -9.32 -14.35 19.60
C ALA A 302 -10.52 -15.11 18.99
N THR A 303 -10.43 -15.51 17.71
CA THR A 303 -11.49 -16.28 17.03
C THR A 303 -11.63 -17.71 17.54
N GLU A 304 -10.62 -18.26 18.23
CA GLU A 304 -10.71 -19.59 18.85
C GLU A 304 -11.65 -19.58 20.06
N ARG A 305 -11.87 -18.40 20.66
CA ARG A 305 -12.74 -18.21 21.83
C ARG A 305 -14.10 -17.61 21.48
N PHE A 306 -14.15 -16.67 20.53
CA PHE A 306 -15.37 -15.93 20.18
C PHE A 306 -15.72 -16.07 18.69
N TYR A 307 -16.99 -16.40 18.43
CA TYR A 307 -17.49 -16.70 17.08
C TYR A 307 -17.76 -15.47 16.22
N ASN A 308 -17.93 -14.29 16.83
CA ASN A 308 -18.32 -13.05 16.16
C ASN A 308 -17.14 -12.14 15.81
N LEU A 309 -15.92 -12.69 15.80
CA LEU A 309 -14.69 -11.96 15.50
C LEU A 309 -14.20 -12.16 14.06
N GLY A 310 -14.95 -12.83 13.19
CA GLY A 310 -14.64 -12.99 11.77
C GLY A 310 -13.62 -14.08 11.46
N THR A 311 -12.99 -13.99 10.28
CA THR A 311 -12.20 -15.08 9.69
C THR A 311 -10.85 -14.55 9.13
N PRO A 312 -9.78 -14.48 9.94
CA PRO A 312 -8.49 -13.94 9.50
C PRO A 312 -7.89 -14.67 8.29
N ASP A 313 -8.08 -16.00 8.21
CA ASP A 313 -7.54 -16.81 7.12
C ASP A 313 -8.08 -16.44 5.73
N LYS A 314 -9.22 -15.72 5.63
CA LYS A 314 -9.69 -15.16 4.36
C LYS A 314 -8.73 -14.12 3.77
N PHE A 315 -7.97 -13.45 4.62
CA PHE A 315 -7.08 -12.37 4.25
C PHE A 315 -5.60 -12.81 4.27
N PHE A 316 -5.23 -13.67 5.22
CA PHE A 316 -3.83 -13.99 5.50
C PHE A 316 -3.40 -15.43 5.15
N ASN A 317 -4.30 -16.26 4.62
CA ASN A 317 -4.00 -17.63 4.18
C ASN A 317 -4.06 -17.84 2.65
N ASP A 318 -4.15 -16.75 1.86
CA ASP A 318 -4.04 -16.79 0.40
C ASP A 318 -3.18 -15.63 -0.10
N ARG A 319 -1.87 -15.89 -0.19
CA ARG A 319 -0.88 -14.94 -0.73
C ARG A 319 -1.00 -14.76 -2.23
N ASN A 320 -1.49 -15.76 -2.97
CA ASN A 320 -1.66 -15.61 -4.41
C ASN A 320 -2.71 -14.53 -4.74
N ALA A 321 -3.68 -14.29 -3.87
CA ALA A 321 -4.62 -13.18 -4.01
C ALA A 321 -4.01 -11.82 -3.63
N SER A 322 -3.11 -11.76 -2.66
CA SER A 322 -2.70 -10.51 -1.97
C SER A 322 -1.28 -10.02 -2.22
N GLU A 323 -0.36 -10.88 -2.69
CA GLU A 323 1.06 -10.54 -2.79
C GLU A 323 1.38 -9.59 -3.96
N TRP A 324 2.31 -8.67 -3.75
CA TRP A 324 3.00 -7.96 -4.84
C TRP A 324 4.40 -7.55 -4.40
N VAL A 325 5.22 -7.10 -5.36
CA VAL A 325 6.59 -6.64 -5.10
C VAL A 325 6.74 -5.22 -5.60
N SER A 326 7.32 -4.35 -4.77
CA SER A 326 7.68 -2.98 -5.12
C SER A 326 9.18 -2.78 -5.13
N PHE A 327 9.63 -1.61 -5.55
CA PHE A 327 11.00 -1.16 -5.38
C PHE A 327 11.07 0.35 -5.20
N THR A 328 12.08 0.80 -4.45
CA THR A 328 12.44 2.22 -4.35
C THR A 328 13.83 2.43 -4.92
N LEU A 329 13.93 3.25 -5.96
CA LEU A 329 15.15 3.50 -6.70
C LEU A 329 15.67 4.90 -6.36
N THR A 330 16.92 4.98 -5.91
CA THR A 330 17.63 6.23 -5.62
C THR A 330 18.80 6.40 -6.60
N THR A 331 18.89 7.53 -7.31
CA THR A 331 20.04 7.89 -8.15
C THR A 331 20.80 9.09 -7.57
N LYS A 332 22.10 9.17 -7.84
CA LYS A 332 22.98 10.28 -7.42
C LYS A 332 22.92 11.52 -8.32
N ASN A 333 22.14 11.47 -9.39
CA ASN A 333 21.91 12.58 -10.33
C ASN A 333 20.53 12.45 -11.00
N HIS A 334 20.10 13.47 -11.74
CA HIS A 334 18.80 13.49 -12.42
C HIS A 334 18.81 12.91 -13.84
N LEU A 335 19.86 12.18 -14.27
CA LEU A 335 19.90 11.64 -15.64
C LEU A 335 18.68 10.78 -15.94
N PHE A 336 18.40 9.82 -15.07
CA PHE A 336 17.28 8.90 -15.29
C PHE A 336 15.93 9.61 -15.16
N LEU A 337 15.80 10.53 -14.19
CA LEU A 337 14.62 11.38 -14.01
C LEU A 337 14.30 12.15 -15.29
N ASN A 338 15.29 12.82 -15.87
CA ASN A 338 15.11 13.64 -17.06
C ASN A 338 14.68 12.80 -18.28
N GLU A 339 15.19 11.58 -18.41
CA GLU A 339 14.72 10.66 -19.45
C GLU A 339 13.28 10.21 -19.21
N ILE A 340 12.90 9.91 -17.96
CA ILE A 340 11.50 9.58 -17.62
C ILE A 340 10.59 10.76 -17.96
N VAL A 341 10.89 11.98 -17.49
CA VAL A 341 10.12 13.20 -17.77
C VAL A 341 9.98 13.43 -19.28
N ARG A 342 11.07 13.24 -20.05
CA ARG A 342 11.05 13.37 -21.51
C ARG A 342 10.12 12.35 -22.18
N ILE A 343 10.17 11.10 -21.74
CA ILE A 343 9.39 9.99 -22.34
C ILE A 343 7.91 10.09 -21.96
N THR A 344 7.63 10.37 -20.69
CA THR A 344 6.27 10.46 -20.15
C THR A 344 5.63 11.83 -20.39
N THR A 345 6.42 12.81 -20.83
CA THR A 345 6.01 14.19 -21.10
C THR A 345 5.39 14.90 -19.89
N GLN A 346 5.80 14.51 -18.67
CA GLN A 346 5.28 15.05 -17.42
C GLN A 346 6.36 15.26 -16.37
N GLU A 347 6.20 16.33 -15.58
CA GLU A 347 7.09 16.67 -14.48
C GLU A 347 6.92 15.70 -13.28
N PRO A 348 7.94 15.56 -12.41
CA PRO A 348 7.83 14.82 -11.16
C PRO A 348 6.67 15.32 -10.29
N GLY A 349 6.04 14.41 -9.55
CA GLY A 349 4.83 14.68 -8.78
C GLY A 349 3.54 14.36 -9.53
N ASN A 350 3.62 14.13 -10.85
CA ASN A 350 2.49 13.68 -11.64
C ASN A 350 2.35 12.15 -11.62
N ALA A 351 1.50 11.70 -10.71
CA ALA A 351 0.68 10.49 -10.83
C ALA A 351 1.41 9.14 -11.09
N LEU A 352 0.74 8.20 -11.80
CA LEU A 352 1.02 6.75 -11.81
C LEU A 352 1.08 6.23 -13.25
N ASN A 353 2.28 5.95 -13.74
CA ASN A 353 2.48 5.51 -15.12
C ASN A 353 2.52 3.98 -15.22
N SER A 354 1.62 3.38 -16.00
CA SER A 354 1.52 1.92 -16.16
C SER A 354 1.91 1.46 -17.57
N PHE A 355 2.73 0.42 -17.66
CA PHE A 355 3.23 -0.12 -18.92
C PHE A 355 2.45 -1.38 -19.31
N LEU A 356 1.71 -1.30 -20.42
CA LEU A 356 0.94 -2.41 -20.97
C LEU A 356 1.82 -3.35 -21.79
N SER A 357 1.56 -4.64 -21.65
CA SER A 357 2.17 -5.69 -22.45
C SER A 357 1.76 -5.57 -23.93
N THR A 358 2.63 -6.02 -24.81
CA THR A 358 2.36 -6.12 -26.26
C THR A 358 1.86 -7.51 -26.65
N THR A 359 2.11 -8.52 -25.80
CA THR A 359 1.69 -9.91 -25.92
C THR A 359 0.76 -10.32 -24.77
N PRO A 360 -0.04 -11.38 -24.94
CA PRO A 360 -0.82 -11.93 -23.84
C PRO A 360 0.03 -12.45 -22.68
N ILE A 361 -0.32 -12.09 -21.44
CA ILE A 361 0.42 -12.49 -20.21
C ILE A 361 -0.50 -13.00 -19.09
N THR A 362 -1.81 -13.08 -19.32
CA THR A 362 -2.78 -13.58 -18.33
C THR A 362 -3.20 -15.03 -18.61
N PRO A 363 -3.77 -15.75 -17.62
CA PRO A 363 -4.37 -17.07 -17.85
C PRO A 363 -5.49 -17.09 -18.89
N LEU A 364 -6.15 -15.95 -19.14
CA LEU A 364 -7.18 -15.79 -20.17
C LEU A 364 -6.60 -15.52 -21.57
N ASN A 365 -5.27 -15.61 -21.74
CA ASN A 365 -4.57 -15.26 -22.97
C ASN A 365 -4.89 -13.83 -23.43
N GLN A 366 -4.86 -12.90 -22.47
CA GLN A 366 -5.13 -11.47 -22.65
C GLN A 366 -3.89 -10.62 -22.34
N LYS A 367 -3.83 -9.39 -22.89
CA LYS A 367 -2.80 -8.40 -22.54
C LYS A 367 -3.06 -7.85 -21.15
N ASP A 368 -2.04 -7.33 -20.50
CA ASP A 368 -2.19 -6.77 -19.15
C ASP A 368 -1.05 -5.81 -18.83
N VAL A 369 -1.01 -5.26 -17.62
CA VAL A 369 0.04 -4.40 -17.11
C VAL A 369 1.27 -5.23 -16.73
N ASN A 370 2.43 -4.83 -17.24
CA ASN A 370 3.73 -5.39 -16.85
C ASN A 370 4.17 -4.84 -15.49
N MET A 371 4.17 -3.51 -15.35
CA MET A 371 4.56 -2.78 -14.14
C MET A 371 3.98 -1.37 -14.14
N SER A 372 4.07 -0.70 -13.00
CA SER A 372 3.82 0.74 -12.90
C SER A 372 4.91 1.44 -12.09
N ILE A 373 5.09 2.73 -12.34
CA ILE A 373 6.00 3.61 -11.58
C ILE A 373 5.28 4.87 -11.12
N VAL A 374 5.81 5.45 -10.04
CA VAL A 374 5.47 6.77 -9.53
C VAL A 374 6.77 7.54 -9.34
N VAL A 375 6.87 8.67 -10.02
CA VAL A 375 7.90 9.67 -9.74
C VAL A 375 7.25 10.76 -8.91
N HIS A 376 7.46 10.71 -7.61
CA HIS A 376 6.93 11.71 -6.68
C HIS A 376 7.53 13.09 -6.95
N HIS A 377 6.94 14.13 -6.36
CA HIS A 377 7.61 15.43 -6.29
C HIS A 377 8.97 15.25 -5.59
N GLN A 378 9.99 15.96 -6.06
CA GLN A 378 11.35 15.86 -5.54
C GLN A 378 11.69 17.14 -4.74
N PRO A 379 12.24 17.03 -3.53
CA PRO A 379 12.55 15.80 -2.79
C PRO A 379 11.29 15.10 -2.23
N HIS A 380 11.34 13.77 -2.12
CA HIS A 380 10.27 12.96 -1.50
C HIS A 380 10.52 12.69 0.00
N PHE A 381 11.78 12.77 0.44
CA PHE A 381 12.22 12.63 1.83
C PHE A 381 12.92 13.92 2.25
N THR A 382 12.76 14.38 3.50
CA THR A 382 13.41 15.62 3.98
C THR A 382 14.93 15.55 3.95
N THR A 383 15.51 14.34 3.99
CA THR A 383 16.95 14.08 3.95
C THR A 383 17.51 13.84 2.54
N GLN A 384 16.63 13.77 1.52
CA GLN A 384 17.02 13.60 0.12
C GLN A 384 17.87 14.77 -0.37
N GLN A 385 19.04 14.47 -0.94
CA GLN A 385 19.94 15.51 -1.42
C GLN A 385 19.42 16.16 -2.71
N PRO A 386 19.72 17.44 -2.98
CA PRO A 386 19.19 18.14 -4.15
C PRO A 386 19.55 17.52 -5.49
N ASN A 387 20.68 16.80 -5.58
CA ASN A 387 21.11 16.10 -6.79
C ASN A 387 20.52 14.69 -6.91
N GLU A 388 19.86 14.16 -5.88
CA GLU A 388 19.31 12.82 -5.88
C GLU A 388 17.91 12.77 -6.51
N THR A 389 17.59 11.65 -7.15
CA THR A 389 16.20 11.32 -7.51
C THR A 389 15.76 10.10 -6.74
N VAL A 390 14.53 10.12 -6.23
CA VAL A 390 13.85 8.93 -5.72
C VAL A 390 12.57 8.68 -6.52
N LEU A 391 12.43 7.46 -7.02
CA LEU A 391 11.19 6.98 -7.65
C LEU A 391 10.78 5.64 -7.05
N TRP A 392 9.49 5.34 -7.17
CA TRP A 392 8.90 4.09 -6.71
C TRP A 392 8.30 3.33 -7.88
N GLY A 393 8.35 2.00 -7.84
CA GLY A 393 7.69 1.16 -8.83
C GLY A 393 7.20 -0.14 -8.22
N TYR A 394 6.29 -0.82 -8.90
CA TYR A 394 5.78 -2.10 -8.44
C TYR A 394 5.29 -2.99 -9.57
N PHE A 395 5.23 -4.28 -9.26
CA PHE A 395 4.71 -5.33 -10.10
C PHE A 395 3.52 -5.98 -9.38
N LEU A 396 2.33 -5.73 -9.91
CA LEU A 396 1.08 -6.23 -9.31
C LEU A 396 1.00 -7.76 -9.32
N TYR A 397 1.73 -8.44 -10.20
CA TYR A 397 1.76 -9.90 -10.34
C TYR A 397 3.19 -10.42 -10.26
N PRO A 398 3.75 -10.62 -9.05
CA PRO A 398 5.19 -10.76 -8.85
C PRO A 398 5.75 -12.10 -9.36
N ARG A 399 4.88 -13.08 -9.64
CA ARG A 399 5.26 -14.38 -10.22
C ARG A 399 5.29 -14.38 -11.75
N ARG A 400 4.89 -13.30 -12.42
CA ARG A 400 5.03 -13.17 -13.88
C ARG A 400 6.49 -13.00 -14.27
N GLN A 401 6.84 -13.51 -15.44
CA GLN A 401 8.15 -13.35 -16.06
C GLN A 401 8.29 -11.92 -16.60
N GLY A 402 9.47 -11.31 -16.40
CA GLY A 402 9.81 -10.04 -17.02
C GLY A 402 9.98 -10.13 -18.53
N GLU A 403 9.84 -8.99 -19.21
CA GLU A 403 9.97 -8.90 -20.67
C GLU A 403 11.44 -8.70 -21.09
N PHE A 404 12.24 -8.05 -20.24
CA PHE A 404 13.66 -7.77 -20.50
C PHE A 404 14.59 -8.58 -19.62
N VAL A 405 14.18 -8.82 -18.38
CA VAL A 405 14.86 -9.77 -17.49
C VAL A 405 14.03 -11.05 -17.44
N ASN A 406 14.55 -12.14 -18.00
CA ASN A 406 13.88 -13.44 -18.10
C ASN A 406 13.86 -14.20 -16.76
N LYS A 407 13.23 -13.58 -15.75
CA LYS A 407 13.00 -14.10 -14.40
C LYS A 407 11.63 -13.65 -13.90
N PRO A 408 11.01 -14.38 -12.95
CA PRO A 408 9.87 -13.84 -12.22
C PRO A 408 10.25 -12.55 -11.49
N TYR A 409 9.39 -11.53 -11.47
CA TYR A 409 9.68 -10.25 -10.82
C TYR A 409 10.12 -10.40 -9.35
N ILE A 410 9.51 -11.32 -8.61
CA ILE A 410 9.87 -11.65 -7.21
C ILE A 410 11.31 -12.16 -7.04
N LYS A 411 11.94 -12.65 -8.12
CA LYS A 411 13.32 -13.17 -8.10
C LYS A 411 14.34 -12.16 -8.65
N MET A 412 13.89 -10.96 -9.03
CA MET A 412 14.77 -9.91 -9.54
C MET A 412 15.47 -9.18 -8.40
N THR A 413 16.75 -8.88 -8.60
CA THR A 413 17.48 -7.91 -7.76
C THR A 413 17.01 -6.48 -8.07
N GLY A 414 17.40 -5.50 -7.26
CA GLY A 414 17.18 -4.10 -7.57
C GLY A 414 17.74 -3.67 -8.93
N LYS A 415 18.95 -4.12 -9.28
CA LYS A 415 19.54 -3.86 -10.60
C LYS A 415 18.66 -4.41 -11.72
N GLU A 416 18.17 -5.64 -11.58
CA GLU A 416 17.34 -6.28 -12.59
C GLU A 416 15.97 -5.59 -12.74
N MET A 417 15.37 -5.12 -11.65
CA MET A 417 14.15 -4.31 -11.72
C MET A 417 14.39 -2.95 -12.42
N ALA A 418 15.56 -2.33 -12.22
CA ALA A 418 15.93 -1.12 -12.94
C ALA A 418 16.11 -1.38 -14.45
N GLN A 419 16.70 -2.51 -14.82
CA GLN A 419 16.84 -2.93 -16.22
C GLN A 419 15.49 -3.22 -16.88
N GLU A 420 14.57 -3.86 -16.16
CA GLU A 420 13.20 -4.07 -16.63
C GLU A 420 12.51 -2.72 -16.88
N LEU A 421 12.63 -1.76 -15.95
CA LEU A 421 12.07 -0.41 -16.12
C LEU A 421 12.66 0.32 -17.34
N ILE A 422 13.99 0.33 -17.49
CA ILE A 422 14.66 0.94 -18.66
C ILE A 422 14.17 0.28 -19.96
N GLY A 423 13.99 -1.04 -19.95
CA GLY A 423 13.42 -1.78 -21.08
C GLY A 423 11.98 -1.34 -21.39
N GLN A 424 11.10 -1.27 -20.40
CA GLN A 424 9.72 -0.84 -20.61
C GLN A 424 9.65 0.61 -21.15
N LEU A 425 10.45 1.52 -20.60
CA LEU A 425 10.62 2.90 -21.09
C LEU A 425 11.13 2.93 -22.54
N SER A 426 12.11 2.07 -22.87
CA SER A 426 12.70 1.96 -24.21
C SER A 426 11.66 1.63 -25.29
N LYS A 427 10.62 0.83 -25.00
CA LYS A 427 9.56 0.50 -25.97
C LYS A 427 8.62 1.66 -26.28
N VAL A 428 8.57 2.65 -25.40
CA VAL A 428 7.61 3.76 -25.46
C VAL A 428 8.30 5.11 -25.64
N ASP A 429 9.62 5.12 -25.76
CA ASP A 429 10.44 6.31 -25.97
C ASP A 429 10.15 6.93 -27.35
N PRO A 430 9.59 8.15 -27.41
CA PRO A 430 9.28 8.83 -28.66
C PRO A 430 10.47 9.58 -29.26
N GLY A 431 11.62 9.58 -28.58
CA GLY A 431 12.78 10.40 -28.91
C GLY A 431 13.55 9.94 -30.16
N PRO A 432 14.38 10.82 -30.73
CA PRO A 432 15.25 10.47 -31.85
C PRO A 432 16.40 9.53 -31.45
N GLY A 433 16.74 9.48 -30.16
CA GLY A 433 17.63 8.49 -29.55
C GLY A 433 16.87 7.72 -28.46
N ASN A 434 17.29 6.49 -28.16
CA ASN A 434 16.58 5.63 -27.22
C ASN A 434 17.25 5.68 -25.84
N ILE A 435 16.47 5.68 -24.76
CA ILE A 435 16.98 5.61 -23.38
C ILE A 435 17.97 4.46 -23.15
N LYS A 436 17.86 3.36 -23.91
CA LYS A 436 18.75 2.22 -23.83
C LYS A 436 20.21 2.55 -24.18
N ASP A 437 20.45 3.58 -24.99
CA ASP A 437 21.80 4.09 -25.28
C ASP A 437 22.49 4.67 -24.03
N LYS A 438 21.70 5.04 -23.01
CA LYS A 438 22.14 5.59 -21.72
C LYS A 438 22.10 4.57 -20.57
N GLU A 439 21.75 3.30 -20.83
CA GLU A 439 21.52 2.28 -19.80
C GLU A 439 22.71 2.18 -18.84
N LYS A 440 23.94 2.11 -19.37
CA LYS A 440 25.14 2.01 -18.54
C LYS A 440 25.29 3.21 -17.58
N GLU A 441 25.14 4.42 -18.10
CA GLU A 441 25.30 5.64 -17.29
C GLU A 441 24.18 5.76 -16.24
N ILE A 442 22.95 5.36 -16.60
CA ILE A 442 21.84 5.27 -15.66
C ILE A 442 22.14 4.27 -14.54
N LEU A 443 22.55 3.04 -14.87
CA LEU A 443 22.87 2.02 -13.88
C LEU A 443 24.06 2.42 -12.99
N ASP A 444 25.07 3.09 -13.54
CA ASP A 444 26.22 3.61 -12.79
C ASP A 444 25.83 4.78 -11.86
N SER A 445 24.68 5.42 -12.09
CA SER A 445 24.15 6.51 -11.26
C SER A 445 23.31 6.02 -10.07
N ILE A 446 22.86 4.76 -10.07
CA ILE A 446 22.00 4.21 -9.02
C ILE A 446 22.81 4.05 -7.73
N VAL A 447 22.35 4.72 -6.68
CA VAL A 447 22.85 4.56 -5.30
C VAL A 447 22.38 3.22 -4.75
N ASN A 448 21.09 2.96 -4.88
CA ASN A 448 20.46 1.68 -4.55
C ASN A 448 19.12 1.54 -5.30
N ASN A 449 18.67 0.31 -5.48
CA ASN A 449 17.29 0.02 -5.85
C ASN A 449 16.81 -1.11 -4.95
N ILE A 450 15.85 -0.83 -4.07
CA ILE A 450 15.51 -1.71 -2.95
C ILE A 450 14.20 -2.42 -3.28
N PRO A 451 14.23 -3.70 -3.68
CA PRO A 451 13.01 -4.49 -3.84
C PRO A 451 12.38 -4.76 -2.47
N VAL A 452 11.06 -4.69 -2.40
CA VAL A 452 10.28 -5.01 -1.20
C VAL A 452 9.20 -6.02 -1.59
N TYR A 453 9.28 -7.23 -1.02
CA TYR A 453 8.23 -8.24 -1.18
C TYR A 453 7.25 -8.11 -0.03
N MET A 454 5.95 -8.04 -0.35
CA MET A 454 4.90 -7.96 0.66
C MET A 454 3.82 -9.00 0.37
N PRO A 455 3.73 -10.07 1.19
CA PRO A 455 2.83 -11.18 0.93
C PRO A 455 1.35 -10.82 1.13
N TYR A 456 1.06 -9.78 1.92
CA TYR A 456 -0.30 -9.40 2.33
C TYR A 456 -0.70 -8.00 1.85
N ALA A 457 0.01 -7.43 0.89
CA ALA A 457 -0.15 -6.01 0.57
C ALA A 457 -1.51 -5.64 -0.02
N SER A 458 -2.16 -6.57 -0.72
CA SER A 458 -3.56 -6.47 -1.16
C SER A 458 -4.50 -7.38 -0.35
N ALA A 459 -4.11 -7.85 0.84
CA ALA A 459 -4.92 -8.74 1.66
C ALA A 459 -6.29 -8.14 2.01
N LEU A 460 -6.36 -6.83 2.25
CA LEU A 460 -7.61 -6.10 2.47
C LEU A 460 -8.65 -6.23 1.33
N PHE A 461 -8.21 -6.61 0.12
CA PHE A 461 -9.05 -6.83 -1.05
C PHE A 461 -9.37 -8.30 -1.32
N ASN A 462 -8.90 -9.22 -0.49
CA ASN A 462 -9.20 -10.64 -0.66
C ASN A 462 -10.72 -10.90 -0.72
N ASN A 463 -11.09 -11.94 -1.46
CA ASN A 463 -12.47 -12.36 -1.56
C ASN A 463 -13.01 -12.77 -0.18
N ARG A 464 -14.14 -12.19 0.21
CA ARG A 464 -14.68 -12.32 1.57
C ARG A 464 -16.21 -12.31 1.57
N ALA A 465 -16.79 -12.63 2.70
CA ALA A 465 -18.18 -12.36 3.07
C ALA A 465 -18.27 -11.22 4.10
N LYS A 466 -19.49 -10.71 4.30
CA LYS A 466 -19.77 -9.67 5.32
C LYS A 466 -19.28 -10.06 6.72
N SER A 467 -19.41 -11.33 7.10
CA SER A 467 -19.04 -11.83 8.43
C SER A 467 -17.53 -12.03 8.65
N ASP A 468 -16.70 -11.94 7.60
CA ASP A 468 -15.28 -12.30 7.72
C ASP A 468 -14.43 -11.24 8.43
N ARG A 469 -14.95 -10.01 8.60
CA ARG A 469 -14.33 -8.98 9.44
C ARG A 469 -15.18 -8.76 10.69
N PRO A 470 -14.58 -8.56 11.87
CA PRO A 470 -15.31 -8.11 13.03
C PRO A 470 -15.88 -6.71 12.79
N GLU A 471 -16.96 -6.39 13.51
CA GLU A 471 -17.35 -4.99 13.69
C GLU A 471 -16.28 -4.26 14.51
N VAL A 472 -16.15 -2.94 14.34
CA VAL A 472 -15.18 -2.12 15.12
C VAL A 472 -15.41 -2.25 16.64
N LEU A 473 -16.67 -2.39 17.03
CA LEU A 473 -17.03 -2.78 18.40
C LEU A 473 -17.83 -4.07 18.28
N PRO A 474 -17.19 -5.24 18.46
CA PRO A 474 -17.90 -6.51 18.42
C PRO A 474 -19.06 -6.52 19.40
N LYS A 475 -20.18 -7.12 18.99
CA LYS A 475 -21.33 -7.27 19.88
C LYS A 475 -20.88 -7.96 21.18
N HIS A 476 -21.31 -7.43 22.32
CA HIS A 476 -20.94 -7.89 23.67
C HIS A 476 -19.48 -7.62 24.09
N SER A 477 -18.72 -6.84 23.34
CA SER A 477 -17.47 -6.27 23.83
C SER A 477 -17.71 -5.19 24.89
N THR A 478 -16.94 -5.22 25.96
CA THR A 478 -16.99 -4.24 27.06
C THR A 478 -15.80 -3.30 27.03
N ASN A 479 -14.62 -3.79 26.62
CA ASN A 479 -13.39 -3.01 26.59
C ASN A 479 -12.45 -3.31 25.41
N LEU A 480 -12.86 -4.10 24.41
CA LEU A 480 -12.05 -4.38 23.21
C LEU A 480 -12.66 -3.72 21.96
N ALA A 481 -11.84 -2.97 21.22
CA ALA A 481 -12.14 -2.43 19.89
C ALA A 481 -11.19 -2.98 18.84
#